data_AF-A0A178K4B7-F1
#
_entry.id   AF-A0A178K4B7-F1
#
_cell.length_a   1.000
_cell.length_b   1.000
_cell.length_c   1.000
_cell.angle_alpha   90.00
_cell.angle_beta   90.00
_cell.angle_gamma   90.00
#
_symmetry.space_group_name_H-M   'P 1'
#
loop_
_entity.id
_entity.type
_entity.pdbx_description
1 polymer ?
#
loop_
_entity_poly.entity_id
_entity_poly.type
_entity_poly.pdbx_seq_one_letter_code
_entity_poly.pdbx_strand_id
1 'polypeptide(L)'
;MEKYNKFDIALEYLDVAARLFIEGGNYFSIIHLAGAGEEILGKYCESVEIDSEVAKYKKFAINWQSKFDTSLKVKKVLAEYNYSKNAIKHFDNKKCGDAIVQLDIKNEAENMLRRAYNNLESLDMLECCPQSLWKVIDMTTIWLDPDA
;
A
#
# COMPACT_ATOMS: atom_id res chain seq x y z
N MET A 1 1.41 27.72 17.10
CA MET A 1 1.71 26.61 16.18
C MET A 1 0.93 25.40 16.66
N GLU A 2 0.15 24.79 15.78
CA GLU A 2 -0.66 23.61 16.11
C GLU A 2 0.16 22.32 15.94
N LYS A 3 -0.28 21.24 16.61
CA LYS A 3 0.34 19.91 16.53
C LYS A 3 -0.68 18.95 15.92
N TYR A 4 -0.22 18.12 14.99
CA TYR A 4 -1.05 17.10 14.35
C TYR A 4 -0.44 15.71 14.57
N ASN A 5 -1.30 14.71 14.76
CA ASN A 5 -0.90 13.32 14.87
C ASN A 5 -0.67 12.74 13.47
N LYS A 6 0.46 12.05 13.26
CA LYS A 6 0.77 11.41 11.99
C LYS A 6 -0.20 10.27 11.65
N PHE A 7 -0.73 9.59 12.66
CA PHE A 7 -1.74 8.55 12.47
C PHE A 7 -3.02 9.14 11.87
N ASP A 8 -3.53 10.23 12.45
CA ASP A 8 -4.73 10.92 11.95
C ASP A 8 -4.52 11.42 10.50
N ILE A 9 -3.34 11.95 10.20
CA ILE A 9 -2.97 12.36 8.82
C ILE A 9 -3.00 11.15 7.86
N ALA A 10 -2.49 9.99 8.29
CA ALA A 10 -2.53 8.78 7.48
C ALA A 10 -3.98 8.32 7.21
N LEU A 11 -4.85 8.35 8.24
CA LEU A 11 -6.26 8.02 8.09
C LEU A 11 -6.98 8.99 7.15
N GLU A 12 -6.66 10.29 7.22
CA GLU A 12 -7.21 11.30 6.31
C GLU A 12 -6.82 11.02 4.85
N TYR A 13 -5.54 10.70 4.59
CA TYR A 13 -5.08 10.34 3.25
C TYR A 13 -5.79 9.10 2.71
N LEU A 14 -5.99 8.09 3.56
CA LEU A 14 -6.68 6.86 3.18
C LEU A 14 -8.17 7.07 2.92
N ASP A 15 -8.83 7.92 3.70
CA ASP A 15 -10.23 8.27 3.47
C ASP A 15 -10.42 8.95 2.12
N VAL A 16 -9.59 9.96 1.81
CA VAL A 16 -9.65 10.68 0.54
C VAL A 16 -9.35 9.73 -0.63
N ALA A 17 -8.30 8.91 -0.51
CA ALA A 17 -7.92 7.94 -1.53
C ALA A 17 -9.04 6.92 -1.81
N ALA A 18 -9.68 6.40 -0.75
CA ALA A 18 -10.76 5.43 -0.88
C ALA A 18 -12.04 6.05 -1.49
N ARG A 19 -12.39 7.28 -1.12
CA ARG A 19 -13.51 8.00 -1.76
C ARG A 19 -13.32 8.17 -3.27
N LEU A 20 -12.12 8.58 -3.68
CA LEU A 20 -11.77 8.68 -5.11
C LEU A 20 -11.88 7.33 -5.84
N PHE A 21 -11.49 6.23 -5.16
CA PHE A 21 -11.62 4.88 -5.73
C PHE A 21 -13.09 4.51 -5.97
N ILE A 22 -13.95 4.79 -4.99
CA ILE A 22 -15.40 4.54 -5.07
C ILE A 22 -16.05 5.36 -6.20
N GLU A 23 -15.58 6.59 -6.42
CA GLU A 23 -16.02 7.46 -7.51
C GLU A 23 -15.49 7.00 -8.89
N GLY A 24 -14.53 6.07 -8.93
CA GLY A 24 -14.05 5.41 -10.15
C GLY A 24 -12.99 6.20 -10.94
N GLY A 25 -12.32 7.18 -10.32
CA GLY A 25 -11.38 8.06 -11.01
C GLY A 25 -10.12 8.45 -10.20
N ASN A 26 -9.24 9.23 -10.81
CA ASN A 26 -8.05 9.82 -10.17
C ASN A 26 -7.03 8.82 -9.58
N TYR A 27 -6.86 7.65 -10.21
CA TYR A 27 -6.01 6.56 -9.70
C TYR A 27 -4.58 6.95 -9.33
N PHE A 28 -3.93 7.88 -10.05
CA PHE A 28 -2.60 8.37 -9.64
C PHE A 28 -2.62 9.10 -8.29
N SER A 29 -3.67 9.88 -8.02
CA SER A 29 -3.86 10.53 -6.72
C SER A 29 -4.14 9.50 -5.63
N ILE A 30 -4.91 8.46 -5.93
CA ILE A 30 -5.17 7.34 -5.02
C ILE A 30 -3.86 6.64 -4.66
N ILE A 31 -3.05 6.24 -5.64
CA ILE A 31 -1.76 5.58 -5.42
C ILE A 31 -0.84 6.46 -4.58
N HIS A 32 -0.82 7.78 -4.83
CA HIS A 32 0.01 8.70 -4.07
C HIS A 32 -0.43 8.82 -2.61
N LEU A 33 -1.72 9.13 -2.37
CA LEU A 33 -2.27 9.31 -1.03
C LEU A 33 -2.25 8.00 -0.23
N ALA A 34 -2.70 6.90 -0.82
CA ALA A 34 -2.64 5.59 -0.18
C ALA A 34 -1.20 5.15 0.09
N GLY A 35 -0.27 5.43 -0.82
CA GLY A 35 1.15 5.12 -0.62
C GLY A 35 1.80 5.94 0.50
N ALA A 36 1.37 7.19 0.70
CA ALA A 36 1.80 8.01 1.82
C ALA A 36 1.20 7.52 3.15
N GLY A 37 -0.10 7.20 3.17
CA GLY A 37 -0.76 6.60 4.34
C GLY A 37 -0.14 5.26 4.72
N GLU A 38 0.08 4.37 3.76
CA GLU A 38 0.75 3.08 3.92
C GLU A 38 2.14 3.22 4.52
N GLU A 39 2.93 4.20 4.07
CA GLU A 39 4.28 4.42 4.57
C GLU A 39 4.29 4.92 6.02
N ILE A 40 3.36 5.81 6.39
CA ILE A 40 3.21 6.27 7.78
C ILE A 40 2.77 5.12 8.69
N LEU A 41 1.74 4.36 8.29
CA LEU A 41 1.25 3.22 9.07
C LEU A 41 2.30 2.11 9.17
N GLY A 42 3.02 1.83 8.08
CA GLY A 42 4.12 0.86 8.09
C GLY A 42 5.25 1.27 9.04
N LYS A 43 5.57 2.56 9.13
CA LYS A 43 6.51 3.09 10.13
C LYS A 43 5.98 2.99 11.55
N TYR A 44 4.66 3.11 11.74
CA TYR A 44 4.05 2.85 13.04
C TYR A 44 4.24 1.38 13.43
N CYS A 45 3.91 0.42 12.55
CA CYS A 45 4.17 -1.01 12.80
C CYS A 45 5.62 -1.25 13.25
N GLU A 46 6.60 -0.70 12.51
CA GLU A 46 8.02 -0.85 12.84
C GLU A 46 8.37 -0.25 14.22
N SER A 47 7.76 0.87 14.61
CA SER A 47 8.01 1.51 15.91
C SER A 47 7.47 0.74 17.12
N VAL A 48 6.53 -0.18 16.89
CA VAL A 48 5.97 -1.09 17.90
C VAL A 48 6.42 -2.53 17.68
N GLU A 49 7.50 -2.73 16.92
CA GLU A 49 8.12 -4.04 16.65
C GLU A 49 7.21 -5.06 15.94
N ILE A 50 6.21 -4.58 15.21
CA ILE A 50 5.32 -5.39 14.36
C ILE A 50 5.77 -5.27 12.90
N ASP A 51 5.69 -6.36 12.14
CA ASP A 51 5.97 -6.31 10.71
C ASP A 51 4.90 -5.50 9.97
N SER A 52 5.32 -4.43 9.31
CA SER A 52 4.53 -3.78 8.26
C SER A 52 4.31 -4.72 7.08
N GLU A 53 3.33 -4.41 6.23
CA GLU A 53 3.01 -5.18 5.04
C GLU A 53 4.22 -5.33 4.10
N VAL A 54 5.03 -4.27 3.94
CA VAL A 54 6.30 -4.32 3.18
C VAL A 54 7.31 -5.26 3.85
N ALA A 55 7.39 -5.25 5.19
CA ALA A 55 8.27 -6.15 5.93
C ALA A 55 7.82 -7.62 5.80
N LYS A 56 6.52 -7.89 5.88
CA LYS A 56 5.94 -9.23 5.63
C LYS A 56 6.29 -9.71 4.22
N TYR A 57 6.07 -8.88 3.20
CA TYR A 57 6.39 -9.21 1.81
C TYR A 57 7.90 -9.46 1.62
N LYS A 58 8.76 -8.67 2.27
CA LYS A 58 10.22 -8.90 2.29
C LYS A 58 10.56 -10.26 2.90
N LYS A 59 9.99 -10.60 4.06
CA LYS A 59 10.23 -11.88 4.73
C LYS A 59 9.77 -13.06 3.85
N PHE A 60 8.62 -12.92 3.19
CA PHE A 60 8.15 -13.88 2.21
C PHE A 60 9.16 -14.08 1.07
N ALA A 61 9.66 -13.00 0.45
CA ALA A 61 10.64 -13.07 -0.62
C ALA A 61 11.97 -13.72 -0.17
N ILE A 62 12.44 -13.44 1.06
CA ILE A 62 13.63 -14.10 1.64
C ILE A 62 13.40 -15.60 1.80
N ASN A 63 12.24 -15.99 2.35
CA ASN A 63 11.89 -17.39 2.54
C ASN A 63 11.73 -18.13 1.20
N TRP A 64 11.20 -17.46 0.16
CA TRP A 64 11.14 -18.02 -1.18
C TRP A 64 12.53 -18.21 -1.77
N GLN A 65 13.40 -17.22 -1.62
CA GLN A 65 14.77 -17.29 -2.09
C GLN A 65 15.53 -18.47 -1.45
N SER A 66 15.37 -18.68 -0.15
CA SER A 66 16.09 -19.74 0.57
C SER A 66 15.56 -21.15 0.29
N LYS A 67 14.28 -21.29 -0.05
CA LYS A 67 13.62 -22.60 -0.21
C LYS A 67 13.44 -23.04 -1.67
N PHE A 68 13.25 -22.10 -2.59
CA PHE A 68 12.78 -22.41 -3.95
C PHE A 68 13.65 -21.82 -5.05
N ASP A 69 14.09 -20.56 -4.91
CA ASP A 69 14.90 -19.89 -5.94
C ASP A 69 16.02 -19.03 -5.35
N THR A 70 17.21 -19.61 -5.19
CA THR A 70 18.37 -18.91 -4.63
C THR A 70 18.88 -17.76 -5.50
N SER A 71 18.50 -17.74 -6.79
CA SER A 71 18.87 -16.67 -7.72
C SER A 71 17.98 -15.42 -7.58
N LEU A 72 16.85 -15.54 -6.90
CA LEU A 72 15.92 -14.44 -6.65
C LEU A 72 16.62 -13.29 -5.93
N LYS A 73 16.56 -12.08 -6.50
CA LYS A 73 17.11 -10.88 -5.87
C LYS A 73 16.03 -10.17 -5.06
N VAL A 74 15.95 -10.44 -3.75
CA VAL A 74 14.95 -9.84 -2.83
C VAL A 74 14.85 -8.31 -2.97
N LYS A 75 15.99 -7.62 -3.13
CA LYS A 75 16.01 -6.16 -3.33
C LYS A 75 15.26 -5.73 -4.60
N LYS A 76 15.36 -6.49 -5.69
CA LYS A 76 14.65 -6.21 -6.95
C LYS A 76 13.15 -6.45 -6.79
N VAL A 77 12.78 -7.55 -6.13
CA VAL A 77 11.39 -7.88 -5.80
C VAL A 77 10.73 -6.77 -4.97
N LEU A 78 11.42 -6.22 -3.98
CA LEU A 78 10.92 -5.09 -3.20
C LEU A 78 10.85 -3.78 -3.97
N ALA A 79 11.77 -3.57 -4.91
CA ALA A 79 11.71 -2.41 -5.80
C ALA A 79 10.50 -2.49 -6.73
N GLU A 80 10.21 -3.68 -7.26
CA GLU A 80 9.02 -3.96 -8.07
C GLU A 80 7.73 -3.81 -7.25
N TYR A 81 7.68 -4.33 -6.02
CA TYR A 81 6.55 -4.17 -5.11
C TYR A 81 6.22 -2.71 -4.74
N ASN A 82 7.23 -1.83 -4.77
CA ASN A 82 7.06 -0.39 -4.53
C ASN A 82 7.11 0.43 -5.83
N TYR A 83 7.11 -0.22 -6.99
CA TYR A 83 7.35 0.45 -8.26
C TYR A 83 6.29 1.51 -8.54
N SER A 84 5.01 1.16 -8.45
CA SER A 84 3.91 2.08 -8.77
C SER A 84 3.97 3.38 -7.97
N LYS A 85 4.07 3.32 -6.63
CA LYS A 85 4.17 4.56 -5.82
C LYS A 85 5.44 5.37 -6.09
N ASN A 86 6.55 4.72 -6.46
CA ASN A 86 7.81 5.39 -6.73
C ASN A 86 7.85 6.02 -8.13
N ALA A 87 7.34 5.32 -9.14
CA ALA A 87 7.32 5.76 -10.53
C ALA A 87 6.42 6.99 -10.72
N ILE A 88 5.34 7.13 -9.97
CA ILE A 88 4.44 8.29 -10.09
C ILE A 88 4.94 9.54 -9.36
N LYS A 89 5.89 9.41 -8.41
CA LYS A 89 6.34 10.52 -7.54
C LYS A 89 7.73 11.03 -7.89
N HIS A 90 8.58 10.17 -8.44
CA HIS A 90 9.97 10.48 -8.75
C HIS A 90 10.15 10.55 -10.25
N PHE A 91 10.80 11.60 -10.73
CA PHE A 91 11.25 11.70 -12.10
C PHE A 91 12.76 11.39 -12.12
N ASP A 92 13.20 10.31 -12.78
CA ASP A 92 14.63 9.99 -12.85
C ASP A 92 15.36 10.95 -13.82
N ASN A 93 15.99 11.98 -13.23
CA ASN A 93 16.78 12.99 -13.93
C ASN A 93 17.93 12.42 -14.78
N LYS A 94 18.31 11.15 -14.61
CA LYS A 94 19.41 10.49 -15.34
C LYS A 94 18.95 9.66 -16.53
N LYS A 95 17.64 9.44 -16.69
CA LYS A 95 17.07 8.64 -17.78
C LYS A 95 15.95 9.41 -18.45
N CYS A 96 16.21 9.85 -19.68
CA CYS A 96 15.22 10.52 -20.54
C CYS A 96 13.92 9.69 -20.74
N GLY A 97 13.97 8.37 -20.50
CA GLY A 97 12.86 7.44 -20.70
C GLY A 97 11.92 7.23 -19.49
N ASP A 98 12.18 7.83 -18.33
CA ASP A 98 11.29 7.69 -17.15
C ASP A 98 10.14 8.70 -17.13
N ALA A 99 9.99 9.49 -18.20
CA ALA A 99 8.87 10.41 -18.38
C ALA A 99 7.53 9.70 -18.68
N ILE A 100 7.59 8.41 -19.04
CA ILE A 100 6.42 7.58 -19.35
C ILE A 100 6.43 6.38 -18.41
N VAL A 101 5.31 6.18 -17.73
CA VAL A 101 5.07 5.09 -16.80
C VAL A 101 3.91 4.24 -17.32
N GLN A 102 4.08 2.92 -17.31
CA GLN A 102 3.05 1.96 -17.70
C GLN A 102 2.61 1.17 -16.47
N LEU A 103 1.35 1.31 -16.09
CA LEU A 103 0.76 0.69 -14.90
C LEU A 103 -0.68 0.26 -15.19
N ASP A 104 -1.10 -0.84 -14.55
CA ASP A 104 -2.53 -1.09 -14.34
C ASP A 104 -3.00 -0.22 -13.17
N ILE A 105 -3.31 1.04 -13.47
CA ILE A 105 -3.55 2.08 -12.46
C ILE A 105 -4.68 1.73 -11.49
N LYS A 106 -5.69 0.96 -11.93
CA LYS A 106 -6.80 0.58 -11.06
C LYS A 106 -6.36 -0.50 -10.08
N ASN A 107 -5.71 -1.56 -10.58
CA ASN A 107 -5.17 -2.62 -9.73
C ASN A 107 -4.09 -2.09 -8.76
N GLU A 108 -3.22 -1.20 -9.22
CA GLU A 108 -2.20 -0.57 -8.36
C GLU A 108 -2.81 0.29 -7.25
N ALA A 109 -3.88 1.04 -7.56
CA ALA A 109 -4.60 1.83 -6.57
C ALA A 109 -5.27 0.94 -5.51
N GLU A 110 -5.94 -0.13 -5.94
CA GLU A 110 -6.56 -1.12 -5.04
C GLU A 110 -5.51 -1.78 -4.15
N ASN A 111 -4.41 -2.27 -4.72
CA ASN A 111 -3.33 -2.90 -3.96
C ASN A 111 -2.73 -1.96 -2.93
N MET A 112 -2.56 -0.67 -3.25
CA MET A 112 -2.02 0.30 -2.31
C MET A 112 -2.97 0.55 -1.13
N LEU A 113 -4.28 0.67 -1.39
CA LEU A 113 -5.30 0.78 -0.34
C LEU A 113 -5.34 -0.47 0.54
N ARG A 114 -5.28 -1.67 -0.06
CA ARG A 114 -5.24 -2.95 0.67
C ARG A 114 -4.01 -3.08 1.55
N ARG A 115 -2.84 -2.66 1.08
CA ARG A 115 -1.61 -2.66 1.89
C ARG A 115 -1.73 -1.77 3.13
N ALA A 116 -2.31 -0.58 2.99
CA ALA A 116 -2.55 0.31 4.11
C ALA A 116 -3.55 -0.30 5.11
N TYR A 117 -4.64 -0.90 4.61
CA TYR A 117 -5.58 -1.66 5.43
C TYR A 117 -4.90 -2.80 6.20
N ASN A 118 -4.06 -3.60 5.55
CA ASN A 118 -3.32 -4.70 6.19
C ASN A 118 -2.40 -4.18 7.30
N ASN A 119 -1.85 -2.96 7.18
CA ASN A 119 -1.10 -2.34 8.29
C ASN A 119 -2.01 -1.98 9.47
N LEU A 120 -3.23 -1.46 9.24
CA LEU A 120 -4.20 -1.22 10.31
C LEU A 120 -4.61 -2.52 11.00
N GLU A 121 -4.84 -3.58 10.24
CA GLU A 121 -5.11 -4.92 10.77
C GLU A 121 -3.94 -5.44 11.61
N SER A 122 -2.70 -5.27 11.12
CA SER A 122 -1.50 -5.69 11.87
C SER A 122 -1.31 -4.93 13.18
N LEU A 123 -1.78 -3.69 13.24
CA LEU A 123 -1.73 -2.84 14.43
C LEU A 123 -2.91 -3.10 15.39
N ASP A 124 -3.87 -3.95 15.01
CA ASP A 124 -5.13 -4.14 15.74
C ASP A 124 -5.91 -2.82 15.90
N MET A 125 -6.01 -2.04 14.81
CA MET A 125 -6.61 -0.70 14.77
C MET A 125 -7.73 -0.57 13.71
N LEU A 126 -8.41 -1.66 13.39
CA LEU A 126 -9.44 -1.67 12.34
C LEU A 126 -10.68 -0.82 12.70
N GLU A 127 -10.92 -0.58 13.98
CA GLU A 127 -11.94 0.34 14.49
C GLU A 127 -11.67 1.80 14.10
N CYS A 128 -10.41 2.14 13.80
CA CYS A 128 -10.00 3.47 13.30
C CYS A 128 -10.06 3.56 11.76
N CYS A 129 -10.28 2.46 11.06
CA CYS A 129 -10.27 2.42 9.60
C CYS A 129 -11.40 3.30 9.02
N PRO A 130 -11.11 4.20 8.06
CA PRO A 130 -12.14 5.00 7.42
C PRO A 130 -13.23 4.12 6.78
N GLN A 131 -14.49 4.52 6.93
CA GLN A 131 -15.62 3.77 6.37
C GLN A 131 -15.51 3.62 4.83
N SER A 132 -14.96 4.63 4.16
CA SER A 132 -14.66 4.61 2.73
C SER A 132 -13.65 3.50 2.38
N LEU A 133 -12.57 3.37 3.15
CA LEU A 133 -11.58 2.31 2.96
C LEU A 133 -12.19 0.92 3.19
N TRP A 134 -12.96 0.75 4.27
CA TRP A 134 -13.71 -0.49 4.53
C TRP A 134 -14.59 -0.91 3.35
N LYS A 135 -15.31 0.05 2.75
CA LYS A 135 -16.16 -0.21 1.58
C LYS A 135 -15.35 -0.64 0.35
N VAL A 136 -14.15 -0.08 0.15
CA VAL A 136 -13.25 -0.53 -0.93
C VAL A 136 -12.77 -1.96 -0.68
N ILE A 137 -12.39 -2.30 0.55
CA ILE A 137 -11.97 -3.67 0.88
C ILE A 137 -13.12 -4.65 0.66
N ASP A 138 -14.33 -4.33 1.10
CA ASP A 138 -15.49 -5.21 0.91
C ASP A 138 -15.82 -5.44 -0.58
N MET A 139 -15.84 -4.38 -1.41
CA MET A 139 -16.17 -4.53 -2.83
C MET A 139 -15.09 -5.25 -3.66
N THR A 140 -13.86 -5.31 -3.16
CA THR A 140 -12.70 -5.92 -3.86
C THR A 140 -12.30 -7.27 -3.28
N THR A 141 -12.93 -7.70 -2.18
CA THR A 141 -12.67 -9.01 -1.57
C THR A 141 -13.70 -10.01 -2.07
N ILE A 142 -13.25 -11.16 -2.55
CA ILE A 142 -14.13 -12.30 -2.77
C ILE A 142 -14.27 -13.03 -1.44
N TRP A 143 -15.45 -12.93 -0.85
CA TRP A 143 -15.81 -13.70 0.34
C TRP A 143 -16.20 -15.12 -0.08
N LEU A 144 -15.44 -16.11 0.36
CA LEU A 144 -15.83 -17.51 0.25
C LEU A 144 -16.70 -17.83 1.45
N ASP A 145 -17.98 -18.13 1.21
CA ASP A 145 -18.86 -18.68 2.24
C ASP A 145 -18.49 -20.18 2.41
N PRO A 146 -17.94 -20.59 3.56
CA PRO A 146 -17.58 -21.98 3.79
C PRO A 146 -18.79 -22.91 3.85
N ASP A 147 -20.01 -22.37 3.96
CA ASP A 147 -21.27 -23.10 4.06
C ASP A 147 -22.12 -23.07 2.76
N ALA A 148 -21.61 -22.48 1.67
CA ALA A 148 -22.28 -22.41 0.36
C ALA A 148 -22.12 -23.66 -0.53
#